data_AF-A0A916G2F3-F1
#
_entry.id   AF-A0A916G2F3-F1
#
_cell.length_a   1.000
_cell.length_b   1.000
_cell.length_c   1.000
_cell.angle_alpha   90.00
_cell.angle_beta   90.00
_cell.angle_gamma   90.00
#
_symmetry.space_group_name_H-M   'P 1'
#
loop_
_entity.id
_entity.type
_entity.pdbx_description
1 polymer ?
#
loop_
_entity_poly.entity_id
_entity_poly.type
_entity_poly.pdbx_seq_one_letter_code
_entity_poly.pdbx_strand_id
1 'polypeptide(L)'
;MAGENISPGDAHRRLRRVYILVSSSTEALEFQRISPAESLIEMVRHAFLPDIEAQAMLAARCDERSGLAQLPIFCRRGYPRRFEALLQVRQTIIEHATQGSKDA
;
A
#
# COMPACT_ATOMS: atom_id res chain seq x y z
N MET A 1 -16.73 -3.49 6.44
CA MET A 1 -16.56 -4.72 7.24
C MET A 1 -15.61 -5.63 6.49
N ALA A 2 -14.51 -6.05 7.11
CA ALA A 2 -13.65 -7.10 6.56
C ALA A 2 -14.50 -8.36 6.33
N GLY A 3 -14.39 -9.00 5.16
CA GLY A 3 -15.20 -10.19 4.84
C GLY A 3 -14.98 -11.34 5.83
N GLU A 4 -15.95 -12.26 5.91
CA GLU A 4 -16.03 -13.35 6.92
C GLU A 4 -14.79 -14.26 7.02
N ASN A 5 -13.89 -14.20 6.04
CA ASN A 5 -12.65 -14.97 6.01
C ASN A 5 -11.45 -14.29 6.68
N ILE A 6 -11.59 -13.09 7.23
CA ILE A 6 -10.50 -12.42 7.97
C ILE A 6 -10.67 -12.74 9.45
N SER A 7 -10.05 -13.83 9.90
CA SER A 7 -9.92 -14.10 11.32
C SER A 7 -9.16 -12.94 11.98
N PRO A 8 -9.72 -12.26 12.99
CA PRO A 8 -8.98 -11.27 13.77
C PRO A 8 -7.92 -12.04 14.56
N GLY A 9 -6.75 -12.22 13.96
CA GLY A 9 -5.66 -12.94 14.60
C GLY A 9 -5.12 -12.15 15.78
N ASP A 10 -5.04 -12.78 16.95
CA ASP A 10 -4.47 -12.18 18.18
C ASP A 10 -2.96 -11.88 18.10
N ALA A 11 -2.29 -12.26 17.01
CA ALA A 11 -0.88 -12.04 16.80
C ALA A 11 -0.62 -11.03 15.67
N HIS A 12 0.19 -10.00 15.95
CA HIS A 12 0.70 -9.07 14.94
C HIS A 12 1.43 -9.85 13.84
N ARG A 13 0.81 -9.93 12.66
CA ARG A 13 1.44 -10.56 11.49
C ARG A 13 2.40 -9.57 10.85
N ARG A 14 3.59 -10.06 10.48
CA ARG A 14 4.56 -9.26 9.73
C ARG A 14 3.94 -8.73 8.44
N LEU A 15 3.97 -7.41 8.27
CA LEU A 15 3.55 -6.76 7.03
C LEU A 15 4.48 -7.20 5.89
N ARG A 16 3.91 -7.85 4.87
CA ARG A 16 4.69 -8.38 3.74
C ARG A 16 4.76 -7.42 2.57
N ARG A 17 3.63 -6.79 2.21
CA ARG A 17 3.51 -5.90 1.05
C ARG A 17 2.46 -4.82 1.28
N VAL A 18 2.67 -3.67 0.64
CA VAL A 18 1.74 -2.56 0.56
C VAL A 18 1.43 -2.30 -0.92
N TYR A 19 0.16 -2.38 -1.28
CA TYR A 19 -0.31 -2.17 -2.65
C TYR A 19 -1.00 -0.80 -2.76
N ILE A 20 -0.45 0.06 -3.62
CA ILE A 20 -0.94 1.41 -3.88
C ILE A 20 -1.65 1.45 -5.22
N LEU A 21 -2.92 1.85 -5.19
CA LEU A 21 -3.75 2.02 -6.38
C LEU A 21 -3.79 3.51 -6.74
N VAL A 22 -3.05 3.88 -7.79
CA VAL A 22 -3.03 5.27 -8.27
C VAL A 22 -4.04 5.47 -9.39
N SER A 23 -4.65 6.65 -9.42
CA SER A 23 -5.54 7.02 -10.50
C SER A 23 -4.77 7.03 -11.81
N SER A 24 -5.22 6.24 -12.78
CA SER A 24 -4.61 6.21 -14.11
C SER A 24 -5.71 6.03 -15.15
N SER A 25 -5.64 6.80 -16.24
CA SER A 25 -6.50 6.61 -17.42
C SER A 25 -6.11 5.37 -18.21
N THR A 26 -4.86 4.91 -18.06
CA THR A 26 -4.34 3.68 -18.64
C THR A 26 -4.44 2.53 -17.64
N GLU A 27 -4.94 1.39 -18.11
CA GLU A 27 -4.83 0.10 -17.40
C GLU A 27 -3.37 -0.35 -17.41
N ALA A 28 -2.55 0.22 -16.52
CA ALA A 28 -1.31 -0.44 -16.15
C ALA A 28 -1.70 -1.74 -15.43
N LEU A 29 -1.57 -2.87 -16.13
CA LEU A 29 -2.06 -4.16 -15.65
C LEU A 29 -1.17 -4.76 -14.55
N GLU A 30 0.09 -4.35 -14.46
CA GLU A 30 1.08 -4.95 -13.57
C GLU A 30 1.43 -4.08 -12.36
N PHE A 31 1.77 -4.74 -11.25
CA PHE A 31 2.32 -4.08 -10.08
C PHE A 31 3.82 -3.84 -10.25
N GLN A 32 4.22 -2.58 -10.11
CA GLN A 32 5.63 -2.19 -10.16
C GLN A 32 6.14 -1.91 -8.74
N ARG A 33 7.34 -2.37 -8.42
CA ARG A 33 8.04 -1.90 -7.22
C ARG A 33 8.34 -0.42 -7.39
N ILE A 34 8.17 0.34 -6.32
CA ILE A 34 8.44 1.77 -6.30
C ILE A 34 9.60 2.07 -5.35
N SER A 35 10.32 3.15 -5.63
CA SER A 35 11.42 3.58 -4.79
C SER A 35 10.95 4.01 -3.39
N PRO A 36 11.84 4.07 -2.40
CA PRO A 36 11.50 4.61 -1.08
C PRO A 36 10.93 6.04 -1.14
N ALA A 37 11.50 6.89 -2.00
CA ALA A 37 11.02 8.25 -2.20
C ALA A 37 9.58 8.29 -2.74
N GLU A 38 9.28 7.49 -3.77
CA GLU A 38 7.92 7.37 -4.31
C GLU A 38 6.95 6.78 -3.26
N SER A 39 7.39 5.79 -2.49
CA SER A 39 6.59 5.18 -1.42
C SER A 39 6.18 6.20 -0.37
N LEU A 40 7.13 7.04 0.06
CA LEU A 40 6.86 8.11 1.02
C LEU A 40 5.89 9.16 0.45
N ILE A 41 6.08 9.58 -0.81
CA ILE A 41 5.19 10.54 -1.48
C ILE A 41 3.76 10.00 -1.52
N GLU A 42 3.56 8.74 -1.91
CA GLU A 42 2.22 8.16 -1.96
C GLU A 42 1.61 7.98 -0.57
N MET A 43 2.40 7.59 0.44
CA MET A 43 1.92 7.51 1.83
C MET A 43 1.48 8.87 2.37
N VAL A 44 2.20 9.94 2.06
CA VAL A 44 1.83 11.31 2.46
C VAL A 44 0.61 11.79 1.69
N ARG A 45 0.49 11.47 0.39
CA ARG A 45 -0.70 11.78 -0.42
C ARG A 45 -1.98 11.20 0.18
N HIS A 46 -1.90 9.99 0.75
CA HIS A 46 -3.02 9.33 1.40
C HIS A 46 -3.17 9.66 2.89
N ALA A 47 -2.22 10.39 3.46
CA ALA A 47 -2.28 10.81 4.84
C ALA A 47 -3.11 12.08 4.99
N PHE A 48 -4.22 11.98 5.72
CA PHE A 48 -4.82 13.16 6.33
C PHE A 48 -3.81 13.70 7.36
N LEU A 49 -3.26 14.89 7.12
CA LEU A 49 -2.44 15.60 8.10
C LEU A 49 -3.42 16.34 9.02
N PRO A 50 -3.54 15.95 10.31
CA PRO A 50 -4.36 16.71 11.24
C PRO A 50 -3.75 18.09 11.46
N ASP A 51 -4.62 19.00 11.88
CA ASP A 51 -4.35 20.42 12.09
C ASP A 51 -3.07 20.65 12.90
N ILE A 52 -2.37 21.73 12.55
CA ILE A 52 -0.91 21.95 12.73
C ILE A 52 -0.52 22.22 14.20
N GLU A 53 -1.44 22.07 15.15
CA GLU A 53 -1.23 22.43 16.57
C GLU A 53 -0.22 21.54 17.32
N ALA A 54 0.27 20.44 16.73
CA ALA A 54 1.24 19.54 17.36
C ALA A 54 2.41 19.15 16.43
N GLN A 55 3.28 20.11 16.14
CA GLN A 55 4.46 19.95 15.27
C GLN A 55 5.36 18.76 15.65
N ALA A 56 5.53 18.46 16.94
CA ALA A 56 6.31 17.30 17.40
C ALA A 56 5.63 15.96 17.06
N MET A 57 4.30 15.89 17.15
CA MET A 57 3.52 14.72 16.75
C MET A 57 3.54 14.52 15.22
N LEU A 58 3.58 15.62 14.48
CA LEU A 58 3.73 15.60 13.02
C LEU A 58 5.10 15.02 12.62
N ALA A 59 6.18 15.47 13.26
CA ALA A 59 7.53 15.00 13.01
C ALA A 59 7.67 13.49 13.27
N ALA A 60 7.21 13.01 14.42
CA ALA A 60 7.25 11.58 14.76
C ALA A 60 6.49 10.71 13.75
N ARG A 61 5.35 11.18 13.24
CA ARG A 61 4.58 10.48 12.19
C ARG A 61 5.30 10.46 10.84
N CYS A 62 6.04 11.51 10.51
CA CYS A 62 6.85 11.53 9.29
C CYS A 62 8.04 10.56 9.40
N ASP A 63 8.67 10.46 10.57
CA ASP A 63 9.79 9.54 10.80
C ASP A 63 9.35 8.07 10.70
N GLU A 64 8.23 7.71 11.34
CA GLU A 64 7.67 6.36 11.25
C GLU A 64 7.37 5.97 9.80
N ARG A 65 6.76 6.87 9.03
CA ARG A 65 6.46 6.64 7.61
C ARG A 65 7.72 6.55 6.75
N SER A 66 8.74 7.33 7.06
CA SER A 66 10.04 7.27 6.39
C SER A 66 10.73 5.94 6.65
N GLY A 67 10.64 5.41 7.88
CA GLY A 67 11.11 4.07 8.21
C GLY A 67 10.36 2.98 7.43
N LEU A 68 9.04 3.10 7.32
CA LEU A 68 8.24 2.15 6.54
C LEU A 68 8.58 2.21 5.06
N ALA A 69 8.67 3.41 4.46
CA ALA A 69 8.94 3.62 3.04
C ALA A 69 10.29 3.04 2.58
N GLN A 70 11.25 2.85 3.49
CA GLN A 70 12.53 2.21 3.19
C GLN A 70 12.42 0.69 2.99
N LEU A 71 11.34 0.06 3.44
CA LEU A 71 11.14 -1.37 3.25
C LEU A 71 10.81 -1.66 1.76
N PRO A 72 11.42 -2.69 1.13
CA PRO A 72 11.18 -3.05 -0.26
C PRO A 72 9.84 -3.81 -0.44
N ILE A 73 8.77 -3.31 0.18
CA ILE A 73 7.47 -3.96 0.28
C ILE A 73 6.37 -3.21 -0.49
N PHE A 74 6.68 -2.04 -1.07
CA PHE A 74 5.72 -1.19 -1.76
C PHE A 74 5.60 -1.53 -3.24
N CYS A 75 4.35 -1.62 -3.70
CA CYS A 75 4.01 -1.91 -5.08
C CYS A 75 2.92 -0.95 -5.56
N ARG A 76 3.05 -0.41 -6.78
CA ARG A 76 2.11 0.55 -7.37
C ARG A 76 1.50 -0.02 -8.64
N ARG A 77 0.21 0.25 -8.87
CA ARG A 77 -0.50 -0.07 -10.12
C ARG A 77 -1.51 1.03 -10.45
N GLY A 78 -1.71 1.26 -11.75
CA GLY A 78 -2.78 2.11 -12.25
C GLY A 78 -4.15 1.46 -12.00
N TYR A 79 -5.11 2.26 -11.56
CA TYR A 79 -6.48 1.83 -11.34
C TYR A 79 -7.45 2.88 -11.92
N PRO A 80 -8.34 2.51 -12.86
CA PRO A 80 -9.23 3.46 -13.53
C PRO A 80 -10.38 3.98 -12.64
N ARG A 81 -10.35 3.72 -11.32
CA ARG A 81 -11.39 4.10 -10.34
C ARG A 81 -12.79 3.58 -10.70
N ARG A 82 -12.85 2.42 -11.36
CA ARG A 82 -14.08 1.73 -11.76
C ARG A 82 -14.30 0.52 -10.87
N PHE A 83 -15.44 0.48 -10.19
CA PHE A 83 -15.73 -0.56 -9.19
C PHE A 83 -15.70 -1.97 -9.77
N GLU A 84 -16.09 -2.12 -11.05
CA GLU A 84 -16.08 -3.38 -11.78
C GLU A 84 -14.66 -3.97 -11.92
N ALA A 85 -13.63 -3.12 -11.93
CA ALA A 85 -12.24 -3.53 -12.02
C ALA A 85 -11.66 -4.01 -10.68
N LEU A 86 -12.37 -3.87 -9.55
CA LEU A 86 -11.85 -4.28 -8.23
C LEU A 86 -11.63 -5.80 -8.12
N LEU A 87 -12.49 -6.61 -8.75
CA LEU A 87 -12.32 -8.06 -8.77
C LEU A 87 -11.02 -8.46 -9.47
N GLN A 88 -10.73 -7.80 -10.59
CA GLN A 88 -9.48 -7.99 -11.33
C GLN A 88 -8.28 -7.52 -10.50
N VAL A 89 -8.36 -6.33 -9.89
CA VAL A 89 -7.30 -5.81 -9.01
C VAL A 89 -7.01 -6.78 -7.86
N ARG A 90 -8.04 -7.33 -7.21
CA ARG A 90 -7.88 -8.34 -6.15
C ARG A 90 -7.15 -9.57 -6.66
N GLN A 91 -7.54 -10.09 -7.82
CA GLN A 91 -6.92 -11.28 -8.40
C GLN A 91 -5.43 -11.05 -8.70
N THR A 92 -5.10 -9.90 -9.30
CA THR A 92 -3.70 -9.51 -9.55
C THR A 92 -2.89 -9.35 -8.27
N ILE A 93 -3.49 -8.83 -7.18
CA ILE A 93 -2.82 -8.75 -5.86
C ILE A 93 -2.48 -10.14 -5.34
N ILE A 94 -3.42 -11.09 -5.43
CA ILE A 94 -3.24 -12.47 -4.98
C ILE A 94 -2.11 -13.14 -5.78
N GLU A 95 -2.16 -13.03 -7.11
CA GLU A 95 -1.14 -13.60 -8.01
C GLU A 95 0.24 -13.00 -7.75
N HIS A 96 0.34 -11.68 -7.65
CA HIS A 96 1.61 -11.03 -7.36
C HIS A 96 2.15 -11.47 -5.99
N ALA A 97 1.28 -11.53 -4.96
CA ALA A 97 1.64 -11.96 -3.61
C ALA A 97 2.18 -13.40 -3.56
N THR A 98 1.60 -14.32 -4.31
CA THR A 98 2.03 -15.73 -4.34
C THR A 98 3.29 -15.94 -5.18
N GLN A 99 3.48 -15.19 -6.26
CA GLN A 99 4.68 -15.30 -7.12
C GLN A 99 5.97 -14.96 -6.36
N GLY A 100 6.01 -13.84 -5.65
CA GLY A 100 7.22 -13.49 -4.86
C GLY A 100 7.32 -14.21 -3.51
N SER A 101 6.55 -15.28 -3.29
CA SER A 101 6.78 -16.24 -2.19
C SER A 101 7.66 -17.42 -2.62
N LYS A 102 7.98 -17.55 -3.92
CA LYS A 102 8.86 -18.60 -4.44
C LYS A 102 10.36 -18.30 -4.29
N ASP A 103 10.72 -17.05 -4.00
CA ASP A 103 12.11 -16.57 -3.89
C ASP A 103 12.51 -16.22 -2.44
N ALA A 104 11.82 -16.79 -1.45
CA ALA A 104 12.06 -16.54 -0.02
C ALA A 104 12.43 -17.81 0.74
#